data_AF-A0AAP6BLT6-F1
#
_entry.id   AF-A0AAP6BLT6-F1
#
_cell.length_a   1.000
_cell.length_b   1.000
_cell.length_c   1.000
_cell.angle_alpha   90.00
_cell.angle_beta   90.00
_cell.angle_gamma   90.00
#
_symmetry.space_group_name_H-M   'P 1'
#
loop_
_entity.id
_entity.type
_entity.pdbx_description
1 polymer ?
#
loop_
_entity_poly.entity_id
_entity_poly.type
_entity_poly.pdbx_seq_one_letter_code
_entity_poly.pdbx_strand_id
1 'polypeptide(L)'
;MTSVNSLVASRRDFSASVQAAEPDALREADALQEAQLLDSRVCPLTSTAALLFELRTSLQFDAGNAALLVVRGLRSFAWSSSVVPVPFAALTVVSGLPDPAAGVFRARFDFFPAARLEVVGSQADFYVLEVDGIGDVPPDYSGTDHERIARELPSWSSLCRPVQVSTA
;
A
#
# COMPACT_ATOMS: atom_id res chain seq x y z
N MET A 1 14.91 10.05 8.78
CA MET A 1 13.80 9.08 8.79
C MET A 1 12.49 9.81 9.00
N THR A 2 11.40 9.28 8.46
CA THR A 2 10.04 9.83 8.59
C THR A 2 9.10 8.71 9.06
N SER A 3 7.84 9.01 9.35
CA SER A 3 6.82 7.98 9.60
C SER A 3 5.97 7.75 8.35
N VAL A 4 5.38 6.56 8.21
CA VAL A 4 4.41 6.28 7.13
C VAL A 4 3.29 7.34 7.13
N ASN A 5 2.76 7.69 8.31
CA ASN A 5 1.72 8.71 8.45
C ASN A 5 2.18 10.10 7.99
N SER A 6 3.46 10.45 8.21
CA SER A 6 4.03 11.71 7.74
C SER A 6 4.10 11.79 6.21
N LEU A 7 4.33 10.66 5.52
CA LEU A 7 4.32 10.61 4.05
C LEU A 7 2.92 10.88 3.48
N VAL A 8 1.86 10.35 4.11
CA VAL A 8 0.48 10.62 3.70
C VAL A 8 0.16 12.12 3.76
N ALA A 9 0.61 12.81 4.81
CA ALA A 9 0.41 14.25 4.98
C ALA A 9 1.35 15.11 4.11
N SER A 10 2.51 14.57 3.72
CA SER A 10 3.51 15.28 2.94
C SER A 10 3.03 15.54 1.51
N ARG A 11 3.20 16.78 1.03
CA ARG A 11 3.08 17.12 -0.39
C ARG A 11 4.44 17.31 -1.06
N ARG A 12 5.52 16.87 -0.42
CA ARG A 12 6.86 17.01 -0.97
C ARG A 12 7.01 16.08 -2.16
N ASP A 13 7.60 16.63 -3.22
CA ASP A 13 8.08 15.84 -4.34
C ASP A 13 9.40 15.18 -3.94
N PHE A 14 9.40 13.84 -3.86
CA PHE A 14 10.59 13.05 -3.54
C PHE A 14 11.33 12.59 -4.80
N SER A 15 10.75 12.77 -6.00
CA SER A 15 11.26 12.20 -7.26
C SER A 15 12.67 12.68 -7.64
N ALA A 16 13.08 13.87 -7.20
CA ALA A 16 14.43 14.40 -7.45
C ALA A 16 15.53 13.73 -6.60
N SER A 17 15.15 12.99 -5.55
CA SER A 17 16.09 12.46 -4.53
C SER A 17 15.96 10.95 -4.28
N VAL A 18 14.95 10.32 -4.89
CA VAL A 18 14.58 8.93 -4.70
C VAL A 18 14.45 8.29 -6.08
N GLN A 19 14.86 7.02 -6.21
CA GLN A 19 14.78 6.31 -7.48
C GLN A 19 13.32 6.17 -7.94
N ALA A 20 13.11 6.03 -9.26
CA ALA A 20 11.80 5.66 -9.77
C ALA A 20 11.41 4.25 -9.27
N ALA A 21 10.12 4.02 -9.06
CA ALA A 21 9.61 2.68 -8.74
C ALA A 21 9.76 1.74 -9.93
N GLU A 22 10.40 0.59 -9.67
CA GLU A 22 10.53 -0.51 -10.61
C GLU A 22 10.20 -1.81 -9.85
N PRO A 23 9.04 -2.46 -10.13
CA PRO A 23 8.01 -2.05 -11.10
C PRO A 23 7.15 -0.87 -10.64
N ASP A 24 6.44 -0.25 -11.58
CA ASP A 24 5.59 0.92 -11.32
C ASP A 24 4.11 0.54 -11.14
N ALA A 25 3.67 0.44 -9.87
CA ALA A 25 2.29 0.10 -9.52
C ALA A 25 1.23 1.12 -9.96
N LEU A 26 1.62 2.31 -10.44
CA LEU A 26 0.68 3.30 -10.98
C LEU A 26 0.43 3.10 -12.49
N ARG A 27 1.23 2.28 -13.17
CA ARG A 27 1.21 2.14 -14.63
C ARG A 27 1.18 0.70 -15.11
N GLU A 28 1.77 -0.21 -14.34
CA GLU A 28 1.91 -1.61 -14.69
C GLU A 28 0.84 -2.46 -13.98
N ALA A 29 0.16 -3.29 -14.76
CA ALA A 29 -0.77 -4.27 -14.23
C ALA A 29 -0.02 -5.28 -13.36
N ASP A 30 -0.64 -5.65 -12.25
CA ASP A 30 -0.18 -6.70 -11.33
C ASP A 30 1.21 -6.45 -10.71
N ALA A 31 1.71 -5.21 -10.74
CA ALA A 31 2.98 -4.85 -10.09
C ALA A 31 2.98 -5.15 -8.57
N LEU A 32 1.83 -5.04 -7.92
CA LEU A 32 1.63 -5.36 -6.50
C LEU A 32 1.12 -6.78 -6.26
N GLN A 33 1.15 -7.68 -7.25
CA GLN A 33 0.71 -9.06 -7.04
C GLN A 33 1.52 -9.72 -5.90
N GLU A 34 0.88 -10.55 -5.08
CA GLU A 34 1.46 -11.21 -3.90
C GLU A 34 1.83 -10.29 -2.72
N ALA A 35 1.80 -8.97 -2.91
CA ALA A 35 1.80 -8.03 -1.79
C ALA A 35 0.52 -8.17 -0.96
N GLN A 36 0.59 -7.87 0.34
CA GLN A 36 -0.55 -7.93 1.23
C GLN A 36 -1.03 -6.53 1.60
N LEU A 37 -2.33 -6.26 1.44
CA LEU A 37 -2.95 -5.05 2.00
C LEU A 37 -3.07 -5.20 3.53
N LEU A 38 -2.48 -4.27 4.27
CA LEU A 38 -2.48 -4.26 5.73
C LEU A 38 -3.57 -3.34 6.28
N ASP A 39 -3.65 -2.13 5.76
CA ASP A 39 -4.60 -1.13 6.25
C ASP A 39 -4.91 -0.09 5.16
N SER A 40 -6.07 0.55 5.28
CA SER A 40 -6.54 1.61 4.41
C SER A 40 -7.10 2.76 5.23
N ARG A 41 -6.60 3.98 5.02
CA ARG A 41 -7.12 5.19 5.66
C ARG A 41 -7.77 6.11 4.65
N VAL A 42 -9.01 6.49 4.90
CA VAL A 42 -9.75 7.49 4.12
C VAL A 42 -10.00 8.71 4.99
N CYS A 43 -9.56 9.88 4.52
CA CYS A 43 -9.78 11.16 5.18
C CYS A 43 -10.60 12.08 4.27
N PRO A 44 -11.90 12.28 4.56
CA PRO A 44 -12.74 13.19 3.78
C PRO A 44 -12.27 14.65 3.83
N LEU A 45 -11.75 15.09 5.00
CA LEU A 45 -11.29 16.47 5.21
C LEU A 45 -10.15 16.86 4.26
N THR A 46 -9.27 15.92 3.93
CA THR A 46 -8.15 16.15 3.00
C THR A 46 -8.39 15.51 1.63
N SER A 47 -9.56 14.90 1.41
CA SER A 47 -9.89 14.12 0.22
C SER A 47 -8.75 13.18 -0.17
N THR A 48 -8.30 12.36 0.79
CA THR A 48 -7.16 11.45 0.62
C THR A 48 -7.53 10.03 1.01
N ALA A 49 -7.13 9.05 0.21
CA ALA A 49 -7.05 7.64 0.61
C ALA A 49 -5.58 7.21 0.64
N ALA A 50 -5.20 6.44 1.64
CA ALA A 50 -3.87 5.84 1.75
C ALA A 50 -4.00 4.33 1.96
N LEU A 51 -3.30 3.53 1.16
CA LEU A 51 -3.24 2.07 1.28
C LEU A 51 -1.83 1.67 1.68
N LEU A 52 -1.70 0.88 2.75
CA LEU A 52 -0.43 0.36 3.24
C LEU A 52 -0.32 -1.12 2.91
N PHE A 53 0.80 -1.51 2.31
CA PHE A 53 1.09 -2.87 1.88
C PHE A 53 2.35 -3.42 2.54
N GLU A 54 2.32 -4.72 2.84
CA GLU A 54 3.47 -5.56 3.16
C GLU A 54 4.07 -6.10 1.86
N LEU A 55 5.40 -5.99 1.70
CA LEU A 55 6.10 -6.44 0.50
C LEU A 55 7.02 -7.64 0.72
N ARG A 56 7.24 -8.12 1.96
CA ARG A 56 8.12 -9.29 2.20
C ARG A 56 7.63 -10.59 1.56
N THR A 57 6.38 -10.64 1.10
CA THR A 57 5.83 -11.74 0.28
C THR A 57 5.76 -11.44 -1.21
N SER A 58 6.02 -10.20 -1.63
CA SER A 58 6.01 -9.79 -3.04
C SER A 58 7.30 -10.25 -3.73
N LEU A 59 7.17 -10.89 -4.89
CA LEU A 59 8.31 -11.30 -5.71
C LEU A 59 8.79 -10.19 -6.66
N GLN A 60 8.03 -9.10 -6.77
CA GLN A 60 8.24 -8.05 -7.75
C GLN A 60 9.12 -6.92 -7.22
N PHE A 61 9.22 -6.76 -5.90
CA PHE A 61 9.92 -5.65 -5.25
C PHE A 61 11.05 -6.16 -4.35
N ASP A 62 12.30 -5.94 -4.77
CA ASP A 62 13.50 -6.27 -3.98
C ASP A 62 14.03 -5.07 -3.17
N ALA A 63 13.55 -3.85 -3.45
CA ALA A 63 14.15 -2.62 -2.95
C ALA A 63 13.69 -2.21 -1.53
N GLY A 64 12.59 -2.77 -1.03
CA GLY A 64 12.02 -2.43 0.28
C GLY A 64 11.00 -3.47 0.76
N ASN A 65 10.55 -3.32 2.01
CA ASN A 65 9.70 -4.29 2.71
C ASN A 65 8.25 -3.82 2.90
N ALA A 66 7.91 -2.60 2.50
CA ALA A 66 6.53 -2.10 2.50
C ALA A 66 6.26 -1.18 1.31
N ALA A 67 4.98 -0.99 0.99
CA ALA A 67 4.55 -0.01 0.01
C ALA A 67 3.42 0.87 0.53
N LEU A 68 3.37 2.11 0.06
CA LEU A 68 2.33 3.07 0.38
C LEU A 68 1.78 3.68 -0.92
N LEU A 69 0.48 3.49 -1.17
CA LEU A 69 -0.24 4.20 -2.23
C LEU A 69 -1.07 5.32 -1.61
N VAL A 70 -0.78 6.57 -1.96
CA VAL A 70 -1.51 7.75 -1.52
C VAL A 70 -2.28 8.36 -2.69
N VAL A 71 -3.61 8.32 -2.62
CA VAL A 71 -4.51 8.91 -3.62
C VAL A 71 -5.10 10.20 -3.09
N ARG A 72 -4.88 11.31 -3.79
CA ARG A 72 -5.33 12.66 -3.42
C ARG A 72 -6.43 13.16 -4.35
N GLY A 73 -7.19 14.15 -3.88
CA GLY A 73 -8.40 14.59 -4.58
C GLY A 73 -9.38 13.42 -4.75
N LEU A 74 -9.49 12.60 -3.71
CA LEU A 74 -10.27 11.37 -3.68
C LEU A 74 -11.70 11.62 -4.13
N ARG A 75 -12.14 10.89 -5.15
CA ARG A 75 -13.50 10.93 -5.72
C ARG A 75 -14.33 9.75 -5.28
N SER A 76 -13.72 8.56 -5.20
CA SER A 76 -14.38 7.36 -4.70
C SER A 76 -13.40 6.41 -4.05
N PHE A 77 -13.88 5.75 -3.00
CA PHE A 77 -13.23 4.61 -2.36
C PHE A 77 -14.31 3.56 -2.11
N ALA A 78 -14.15 2.38 -2.69
CA ALA A 78 -15.09 1.28 -2.54
C ALA A 78 -14.36 0.03 -2.07
N TRP A 79 -14.89 -0.60 -1.02
CA TRP A 79 -14.44 -1.89 -0.51
C TRP A 79 -15.59 -2.87 -0.53
N SER A 80 -15.33 -4.09 -0.98
CA SER A 80 -16.29 -5.19 -0.91
C SER A 80 -15.55 -6.48 -0.52
N SER A 81 -16.15 -7.28 0.36
CA SER A 81 -15.59 -8.55 0.78
C SER A 81 -16.72 -9.51 1.13
N SER A 82 -16.58 -10.76 0.71
CA SER A 82 -17.46 -11.86 1.12
C SER A 82 -16.78 -12.78 2.14
N VAL A 83 -15.64 -12.35 2.69
CA VAL A 83 -14.84 -13.13 3.63
C VAL A 83 -15.45 -13.04 5.02
N VAL A 84 -15.49 -14.17 5.73
CA VAL A 84 -15.88 -14.20 7.15
C VAL A 84 -14.82 -13.43 7.95
N PRO A 85 -15.20 -12.45 8.79
CA PRO A 85 -14.25 -11.72 9.61
C PRO A 85 -13.43 -12.65 10.50
N VAL A 86 -12.10 -12.50 10.46
CA VAL A 86 -11.12 -13.18 11.31
C VAL A 86 -10.20 -12.13 11.95
N PRO A 87 -9.53 -12.45 13.07
CA PRO A 87 -8.63 -11.48 13.72
C PRO A 87 -7.52 -10.96 12.80
N PHE A 88 -6.92 -11.85 12.01
CA PHE A 88 -5.99 -11.50 10.93
C PHE A 88 -6.34 -12.27 9.67
N ALA A 89 -6.42 -11.54 8.55
CA ALA A 89 -6.46 -12.12 7.22
C ALA A 89 -5.27 -11.60 6.44
N ALA A 90 -4.53 -12.50 5.79
CA ALA A 90 -3.57 -12.13 4.76
C ALA A 90 -4.35 -11.78 3.49
N LEU A 91 -4.72 -10.51 3.33
CA LEU A 91 -5.39 -10.00 2.13
C LEU A 91 -4.35 -9.78 1.02
N THR A 92 -4.00 -10.87 0.36
CA THR A 92 -3.01 -10.90 -0.72
C THR A 92 -3.63 -10.37 -2.01
N VAL A 93 -2.95 -9.43 -2.66
CA VAL A 93 -3.30 -8.93 -3.99
C VAL A 93 -3.11 -10.07 -5.00
N VAL A 94 -4.18 -10.47 -5.67
CA VAL A 94 -4.12 -11.44 -6.77
C VAL A 94 -4.19 -10.77 -8.13
N SER A 95 -4.76 -9.56 -8.19
CA SER A 95 -4.67 -8.68 -9.36
C SER A 95 -4.73 -7.21 -8.96
N GLY A 96 -3.99 -6.36 -9.66
CA GLY A 96 -3.97 -4.91 -9.51
C GLY A 96 -3.96 -4.23 -10.87
N LEU A 97 -5.00 -3.46 -11.19
CA LEU A 97 -5.16 -2.82 -12.49
C LEU A 97 -5.20 -1.29 -12.32
N PRO A 98 -4.10 -0.58 -12.60
CA PRO A 98 -4.14 0.86 -12.76
C PRO A 98 -4.83 1.22 -14.09
N ASP A 99 -5.61 2.30 -14.08
CA ASP A 99 -6.23 2.88 -15.28
C ASP A 99 -5.74 4.33 -15.44
N PRO A 100 -4.72 4.55 -16.27
CA PRO A 100 -4.15 5.88 -16.51
C PRO A 100 -4.96 6.74 -17.50
N ALA A 101 -6.08 6.24 -18.06
CA ALA A 101 -6.62 6.77 -19.31
C ALA A 101 -7.53 8.02 -19.20
N ALA A 102 -7.76 8.60 -18.01
CA ALA A 102 -8.92 9.50 -17.82
C ALA A 102 -8.67 10.88 -17.17
N GLY A 103 -7.44 11.41 -17.16
CA GLY A 103 -7.14 12.67 -16.44
C GLY A 103 -7.45 12.61 -14.94
N VAL A 104 -7.62 11.38 -14.43
CA VAL A 104 -7.84 10.97 -13.05
C VAL A 104 -7.09 9.67 -12.86
N PHE A 105 -6.57 9.47 -11.66
CA PHE A 105 -6.02 8.19 -11.25
C PHE A 105 -7.14 7.25 -10.85
N ARG A 106 -7.13 6.02 -11.35
CA ARG A 106 -7.98 4.92 -10.90
C ARG A 106 -7.14 3.66 -10.72
N ALA A 107 -7.39 2.92 -9.66
CA ALA A 107 -6.85 1.58 -9.47
C ALA A 107 -7.93 0.65 -8.91
N ARG A 108 -7.90 -0.60 -9.39
CA ARG A 108 -8.69 -1.70 -8.86
C ARG A 108 -7.76 -2.81 -8.36
N PHE A 109 -8.05 -3.33 -7.18
CA PHE A 109 -7.36 -4.48 -6.62
C PHE A 109 -8.36 -5.58 -6.31
N ASP A 110 -8.04 -6.80 -6.73
CA ASP A 110 -8.73 -8.03 -6.34
C ASP A 110 -7.82 -8.80 -5.37
N PHE A 111 -8.40 -9.31 -4.28
CA PHE A 111 -7.68 -9.95 -3.19
C PHE A 111 -8.14 -11.39 -2.95
N PHE A 112 -7.20 -12.20 -2.48
CA PHE A 112 -7.49 -13.45 -1.78
C PHE A 112 -7.30 -13.24 -0.27
N PRO A 113 -8.24 -13.69 0.58
CA PRO A 113 -9.54 -14.25 0.23
C PRO A 113 -10.54 -13.19 -0.29
N ALA A 114 -11.44 -13.62 -1.18
CA ALA A 114 -12.45 -12.87 -1.96
C ALA A 114 -12.83 -11.46 -1.47
N ALA A 115 -11.99 -10.47 -1.79
CA ALA A 115 -12.27 -9.06 -1.57
C ALA A 115 -11.85 -8.21 -2.78
N ARG A 116 -12.38 -7.00 -2.88
CA ARG A 116 -12.07 -6.03 -3.93
C ARG A 116 -12.03 -4.62 -3.36
N LEU A 117 -11.05 -3.85 -3.81
CA LEU A 117 -10.90 -2.42 -3.56
C LEU A 117 -10.86 -1.66 -4.88
N GLU A 118 -11.63 -0.58 -4.97
CA GLU A 118 -11.51 0.42 -6.04
C GLU A 118 -11.27 1.80 -5.45
N VAL A 119 -10.27 2.51 -5.99
CA VAL A 119 -9.93 3.87 -5.57
C VAL A 119 -9.78 4.78 -6.78
N VAL A 120 -10.33 5.98 -6.70
CA VAL A 120 -10.29 7.00 -7.77
C VAL A 120 -9.97 8.36 -7.18
N GLY A 121 -9.01 9.08 -7.76
CA GLY A 121 -8.61 10.42 -7.33
C GLY A 121 -8.03 11.26 -8.47
N SER A 122 -7.55 12.46 -8.14
CA SER A 122 -6.91 13.35 -9.12
C SER A 122 -5.42 13.12 -9.27
N GLN A 123 -4.77 12.58 -8.24
CA GLN A 123 -3.34 12.29 -8.22
C GLN A 123 -3.08 11.05 -7.35
N ALA A 124 -2.06 10.28 -7.70
CA ALA A 124 -1.51 9.24 -6.86
C ALA A 124 0.00 9.38 -6.69
N ASP A 125 0.46 9.12 -5.47
CA ASP A 125 1.87 8.94 -5.14
C ASP A 125 2.05 7.49 -4.64
N PHE A 126 2.95 6.73 -5.25
CA PHE A 126 3.34 5.39 -4.82
C PHE A 126 4.76 5.41 -4.27
N TYR A 127 4.94 4.82 -3.09
CA TYR A 127 6.23 4.72 -2.43
C TYR A 127 6.56 3.26 -2.14
N VAL A 128 7.75 2.83 -2.54
CA VAL A 128 8.40 1.65 -1.95
C VAL A 128 9.17 2.14 -0.73
N LEU A 129 8.99 1.47 0.39
CA LEU A 129 9.48 1.87 1.69
C LEU A 129 10.40 0.80 2.27
N GLU A 130 11.47 1.27 2.90
CA GLU A 130 12.22 0.48 3.89
C GLU A 130 11.71 0.86 5.29
N VAL A 131 11.12 -0.10 5.99
CA VAL A 131 10.55 0.05 7.33
C VAL A 131 11.47 -0.60 8.36
N ASP A 132 11.83 0.16 9.39
CA ASP A 132 12.74 -0.32 10.42
C ASP A 132 12.05 -1.23 11.44
N GLY A 133 12.76 -2.26 11.91
CA GLY A 133 12.39 -3.02 13.11
C GLY A 133 11.34 -4.12 12.92
N ILE A 134 10.94 -4.43 11.69
CA ILE A 134 9.97 -5.51 11.39
C ILE A 134 10.62 -6.84 10.99
N GLY A 135 11.92 -6.86 10.71
CA GLY A 135 12.67 -8.03 10.27
C GLY A 135 12.38 -8.44 8.82
N ASP A 136 13.12 -9.44 8.31
CA ASP A 136 13.10 -9.81 6.89
C ASP A 136 12.00 -10.84 6.55
N VAL A 137 11.48 -11.55 7.55
CA VAL A 137 10.50 -12.62 7.38
C VAL A 137 9.12 -12.11 7.83
N PRO A 138 8.05 -12.30 7.02
CA PRO A 138 6.70 -11.93 7.44
C PRO A 138 6.25 -12.77 8.64
N PRO A 139 5.47 -12.21 9.57
CA PRO A 139 5.01 -12.93 10.75
C PRO A 139 4.01 -14.05 10.40
N ASP A 140 4.01 -15.13 11.18
CA ASP A 140 3.02 -16.21 11.07
C ASP A 140 1.70 -15.83 11.74
N TYR A 141 0.62 -15.80 10.95
CA TYR A 141 -0.73 -15.43 11.40
C TYR A 141 -1.47 -16.57 12.10
N SER A 142 -0.88 -17.77 12.20
CA SER A 142 -1.45 -18.91 12.92
C SER A 142 -1.36 -18.77 14.45
N GLY A 143 -0.52 -17.84 14.93
CA GLY A 143 -0.33 -17.56 16.35
C GLY A 143 -1.52 -16.88 17.02
N THR A 144 -1.67 -17.08 18.33
CA THR A 144 -2.75 -16.47 19.13
C THR A 144 -2.41 -15.09 19.70
N ASP A 145 -1.14 -14.68 19.65
CA ASP A 145 -0.69 -13.37 20.14
C ASP A 145 -0.76 -12.31 19.04
N HIS A 146 -1.98 -11.82 18.87
CA HIS A 146 -2.32 -10.84 17.84
C HIS A 146 -1.60 -9.50 17.99
N GLU A 147 -1.31 -9.07 19.22
CA GLU A 147 -0.58 -7.82 19.44
C GLU A 147 0.87 -7.93 19.01
N ARG A 148 1.50 -9.08 19.27
CA ARG A 148 2.86 -9.33 18.81
C ARG A 148 2.93 -9.36 17.29
N ILE A 149 2.02 -10.10 16.63
CA ILE A 149 1.94 -10.17 15.16
C ILE A 149 1.80 -8.77 14.57
N ALA A 150 0.94 -7.91 15.13
CA ALA A 150 0.75 -6.54 14.66
C ALA A 150 2.02 -5.66 14.76
N ARG A 151 2.91 -5.91 15.73
CA ARG A 151 4.17 -5.15 15.89
C ARG A 151 5.25 -5.58 14.88
N GLU A 152 5.13 -6.78 14.34
CA GLU A 152 6.02 -7.33 13.32
C GLU A 152 5.60 -6.92 11.90
N LEU A 153 4.55 -6.09 11.76
CA LEU A 153 4.04 -5.57 10.48
C LEU A 153 4.28 -4.06 10.34
N PRO A 154 4.41 -3.55 9.09
CA PRO A 154 4.33 -2.14 8.81
C PRO A 154 3.04 -1.50 9.39
N SER A 155 3.20 -0.34 10.01
CA SER A 155 2.11 0.42 10.61
C SER A 155 2.23 1.90 10.24
N TRP A 156 1.17 2.66 10.44
CA TRP A 156 1.18 4.10 10.20
C TRP A 156 2.21 4.86 11.05
N SER A 157 2.51 4.36 12.24
CA SER A 157 3.52 4.90 13.14
C SER A 157 4.94 4.41 12.85
N SER A 158 5.09 3.40 11.98
CA SER A 158 6.41 2.84 11.66
C SER A 158 7.31 3.91 11.05
N LEU A 159 8.56 3.93 11.51
CA LEU A 159 9.59 4.76 10.91
C LEU A 159 10.06 4.10 9.62
N CYS A 160 10.25 4.90 8.59
CA CYS A 160 10.61 4.43 7.27
C CYS A 160 11.46 5.43 6.50
N ARG A 161 12.00 4.93 5.38
CA ARG A 161 12.65 5.70 4.33
C ARG A 161 12.06 5.30 2.98
N PRO A 162 11.58 6.26 2.16
CA PRO A 162 11.28 5.99 0.75
C PRO A 162 12.55 5.59 0.01
N VAL A 163 12.49 4.45 -0.67
CA VAL A 163 13.60 3.92 -1.49
C VAL A 163 13.31 4.07 -2.97
N GLN A 164 12.04 3.97 -3.36
CA GLN A 164 11.56 4.28 -4.70
C GLN A 164 10.25 5.05 -4.65
N VAL A 165 9.95 5.82 -5.70
CA VAL A 165 8.74 6.63 -5.83
C VAL A 165 8.21 6.65 -7.26
N SER A 166 6.89 6.67 -7.41
CA SER A 166 6.20 6.96 -8.66
C SER A 166 5.02 7.92 -8.39
N THR A 167 4.69 8.76 -9.36
CA THR A 167 3.56 9.70 -9.28
C THR A 167 2.73 9.62 -10.56
N ALA A 168 1.41 9.83 -10.45
CA ALA A 168 0.46 9.83 -11.56
C ALA A 168 -0.68 10.84 -11.35
#